data_AF-A0A2G9PHP6-F1
#
_entry.id   AF-A0A2G9PHP6-F1
#
_cell.length_a   1.000
_cell.length_b   1.000
_cell.length_c   1.000
_cell.angle_alpha   90.00
_cell.angle_beta   90.00
_cell.angle_gamma   90.00
#
_symmetry.space_group_name_H-M   'P 1'
#
loop_
_entity.id
_entity.type
_entity.pdbx_description
1 polymer ?
#
loop_
_entity_poly.entity_id
_entity_poly.type
_entity_poly.pdbx_seq_one_letter_code
_entity_poly.pdbx_strand_id
1 'polypeptide(L)'
;DYLAPPETQPLYEVVYFRAANILRKHLNALPRIALHTALNNPSSYLKSLESEGGALTSTAPDICIAYKLHLECGRLINLYDWLEAFATVVNTNDDSDSDSLQPVDEMTQYPFICLSK
;
A
#
# COMPACT_ATOMS: atom_id res chain seq x y z
N ASP A 1 -50.37 4.95 7.72
CA ASP A 1 -49.09 4.93 6.99
C ASP A 1 -48.83 6.23 6.23
N TYR A 2 -48.32 7.27 6.88
CA TYR A 2 -48.09 8.59 6.26
C TYR A 2 -46.61 9.05 6.26
N LEU A 3 -45.69 8.21 6.72
CA LEU A 3 -44.25 8.51 6.77
C LEU A 3 -43.47 7.45 5.99
N ALA A 4 -43.81 7.27 4.71
CA ALA A 4 -43.00 6.43 3.84
C ALA A 4 -41.65 7.12 3.57
N PRO A 5 -40.52 6.39 3.62
CA PRO A 5 -39.22 6.95 3.31
C PRO A 5 -39.22 7.52 1.88
N PRO A 6 -38.62 8.70 1.64
CA PRO A 6 -38.58 9.30 0.31
C PRO A 6 -37.86 8.40 -0.72
N GLU A 7 -37.03 7.45 -0.29
CA GLU A 7 -36.39 6.46 -1.18
C GLU A 7 -37.37 5.45 -1.80
N THR A 8 -38.61 5.41 -1.32
CA THR A 8 -39.66 4.53 -1.88
C THR A 8 -40.34 5.11 -3.12
N GLN A 9 -40.08 6.38 -3.46
CA GLN A 9 -40.67 7.05 -4.60
C GLN A 9 -39.77 6.92 -5.85
N PRO A 10 -40.35 6.77 -7.06
CA PRO A 10 -39.55 6.75 -8.29
C PRO A 10 -38.82 8.09 -8.48
N LEU A 11 -37.59 8.03 -9.02
CA LEU A 11 -36.72 9.18 -9.30
C LEU A 11 -36.31 10.03 -8.07
N TYR A 12 -36.45 9.52 -6.84
CA TYR A 12 -36.06 10.26 -5.63
C TYR A 12 -34.58 10.73 -5.63
N GLU A 13 -33.70 10.01 -6.33
CA GLU A 13 -32.25 10.29 -6.43
C GLU A 13 -31.94 11.63 -7.13
N VAL A 14 -32.86 12.15 -7.94
CA VAL A 14 -32.69 13.47 -8.60
C VAL A 14 -32.84 14.60 -7.59
N VAL A 15 -33.62 14.37 -6.52
CA VAL A 15 -33.93 15.37 -5.49
C VAL A 15 -33.07 15.15 -4.23
N TYR A 16 -32.70 13.91 -3.92
CA TYR A 16 -31.97 13.54 -2.71
C TYR A 16 -30.60 12.93 -3.00
N PHE A 17 -29.56 13.51 -2.40
CA PHE A 17 -28.20 12.99 -2.48
C PHE A 17 -27.95 11.86 -1.46
N ARG A 18 -27.51 10.69 -1.94
CA ARG A 18 -27.35 9.47 -1.12
C ARG A 18 -25.91 9.09 -0.79
N ALA A 19 -24.91 9.71 -1.41
CA ALA A 19 -23.51 9.32 -1.22
C ALA A 19 -22.85 10.01 -0.01
N ALA A 20 -23.49 9.92 1.16
CA ALA A 20 -22.99 10.47 2.42
C ALA A 20 -21.62 9.89 2.81
N ASN A 21 -21.32 8.66 2.40
CA ASN A 21 -20.02 8.01 2.57
C ASN A 21 -18.89 8.72 1.79
N ILE A 22 -19.17 9.19 0.56
CA ILE A 22 -18.22 9.95 -0.26
C ILE A 22 -17.97 11.31 0.41
N LEU A 23 -19.04 12.02 0.77
CA LEU A 23 -18.93 13.28 1.53
C LEU A 23 -18.11 13.10 2.81
N ARG A 24 -18.39 12.07 3.59
CA ARG A 24 -17.67 11.80 4.84
C ARG A 24 -16.19 11.52 4.59
N LYS A 25 -15.83 10.79 3.52
CA LYS A 25 -14.43 10.55 3.15
C LYS A 25 -13.69 11.84 2.75
N HIS A 26 -14.37 12.76 2.07
CA HIS A 26 -13.77 14.04 1.66
C HIS A 26 -13.72 15.07 2.80
N LEU A 27 -14.75 15.14 3.64
CA LEU A 27 -14.84 16.10 4.74
C LEU A 27 -14.03 15.65 5.96
N ASN A 28 -13.96 14.36 6.24
CA ASN A 28 -13.17 13.76 7.32
C ASN A 28 -12.04 12.92 6.75
N ALA A 29 -11.24 13.50 5.85
CA ALA A 29 -10.09 12.82 5.29
C ALA A 29 -9.11 12.46 6.41
N LEU A 30 -8.80 11.17 6.55
CA LEU A 30 -7.80 10.65 7.48
C LEU A 30 -6.56 10.23 6.68
N PRO A 31 -5.68 11.18 6.32
CA PRO A 31 -4.58 10.93 5.40
C PRO A 31 -3.63 9.84 5.90
N ARG A 32 -3.41 9.76 7.21
CA ARG A 32 -2.58 8.71 7.82
C ARG A 32 -3.15 7.30 7.60
N ILE A 33 -4.47 7.15 7.68
CA ILE A 33 -5.11 5.85 7.44
C ILE A 33 -5.05 5.50 5.96
N ALA A 34 -5.25 6.48 5.08
CA ALA A 34 -5.12 6.27 3.64
C ALA A 34 -3.70 5.82 3.26
N LEU A 35 -2.66 6.49 3.78
CA LEU A 35 -1.27 6.11 3.58
C LEU A 35 -0.96 4.71 4.14
N HIS A 36 -1.38 4.42 5.37
CA HIS A 36 -1.20 3.10 5.97
C HIS A 36 -1.86 2.00 5.13
N THR A 37 -3.07 2.25 4.63
CA THR A 37 -3.80 1.30 3.79
C THR A 37 -3.11 1.10 2.44
N ALA A 38 -2.65 2.18 1.82
CA ALA A 38 -1.96 2.14 0.53
C ALA A 38 -0.61 1.40 0.62
N LEU A 39 0.18 1.65 1.66
CA LEU A 39 1.48 1.02 1.86
C LEU A 39 1.37 -0.46 2.28
N ASN A 40 0.32 -0.83 3.01
CA ASN A 40 0.07 -2.23 3.36
C ASN A 40 -0.52 -3.05 2.20
N ASN A 41 -1.45 -2.45 1.44
CA ASN A 41 -2.23 -3.10 0.38
C ASN A 41 -2.18 -2.26 -0.90
N PRO A 42 -1.05 -2.27 -1.64
CA PRO A 42 -0.87 -1.43 -2.81
C PRO A 42 -1.86 -1.73 -3.95
N SER A 43 -2.37 -2.96 -4.05
CA SER A 43 -3.35 -3.38 -5.07
C SER A 43 -4.66 -2.58 -5.01
N SER A 44 -5.04 -2.04 -3.84
CA SER A 44 -6.26 -1.23 -3.71
C SER A 44 -6.18 0.11 -4.46
N TYR A 45 -4.98 0.57 -4.81
CA TYR A 45 -4.74 1.85 -5.47
C TYR A 45 -4.04 1.68 -6.82
N LEU A 46 -3.16 0.67 -6.93
CA LEU A 46 -2.40 0.36 -8.13
C LEU A 46 -3.05 -0.82 -8.85
N LYS A 47 -4.00 -0.53 -9.74
CA LYS A 47 -4.69 -1.52 -10.59
C LYS A 47 -3.74 -2.37 -11.45
N SER A 48 -2.53 -1.88 -11.70
CA SER A 48 -1.48 -2.62 -12.42
C SER A 48 -0.96 -3.84 -11.65
N LEU A 49 -1.29 -3.97 -10.36
CA LEU A 49 -0.90 -5.12 -9.52
C LEU A 49 -2.01 -6.18 -9.43
N GLU A 50 -3.18 -5.93 -10.01
CA GLU A 50 -4.24 -6.93 -10.17
C GLU A 50 -3.91 -7.82 -11.38
N SER A 51 -2.77 -8.52 -11.34
CA SER A 51 -2.51 -9.59 -12.31
C SER A 51 -3.30 -10.82 -11.89
N GLU A 52 -3.97 -11.44 -12.85
CA GLU A 52 -4.87 -12.57 -12.66
C GLU A 52 -4.20 -13.70 -11.87
N GLY A 53 -4.75 -14.00 -10.69
CA GLY A 53 -4.42 -15.21 -9.96
C GLY A 53 -3.65 -15.00 -8.66
N GLY A 54 -4.27 -14.34 -7.69
CA GLY A 54 -4.28 -14.70 -6.25
C GLY A 54 -2.96 -14.93 -5.50
N ALA A 55 -1.81 -14.76 -6.15
CA ALA A 55 -0.51 -15.06 -5.60
C ALA A 55 0.23 -13.74 -5.39
N LEU A 56 0.76 -13.57 -4.18
CA LEU A 56 1.63 -12.48 -3.78
C LEU A 56 2.97 -12.66 -4.52
N THR A 57 3.03 -12.35 -5.82
CA THR A 57 4.23 -12.63 -6.62
C THR A 57 4.70 -11.36 -7.31
N SER A 58 5.88 -10.87 -6.89
CA SER A 58 6.83 -10.15 -7.73
C SER A 58 6.53 -8.71 -8.20
N THR A 59 5.61 -7.94 -7.60
CA THR A 59 5.37 -6.54 -8.07
C THR A 59 5.04 -5.53 -6.96
N ALA A 60 5.36 -5.83 -5.69
CA ALA A 60 5.17 -4.83 -4.64
C ALA A 60 6.18 -3.68 -4.82
N PRO A 61 5.75 -2.40 -4.84
CA PRO A 61 6.68 -1.27 -4.94
C PRO A 61 7.66 -1.23 -3.76
N ASP A 62 8.90 -0.84 -3.98
CA ASP A 62 9.98 -0.77 -2.97
C ASP A 62 9.56 -0.08 -1.67
N ILE A 63 8.81 1.04 -1.78
CA ILE A 63 8.31 1.78 -0.62
C ILE A 63 7.37 0.94 0.26
N CYS A 64 6.58 0.04 -0.33
CA CYS A 64 5.68 -0.85 0.42
C CYS A 64 6.49 -1.92 1.17
N ILE A 65 7.56 -2.43 0.57
CA ILE A 65 8.46 -3.41 1.21
C ILE A 65 9.18 -2.75 2.39
N ALA A 66 9.80 -1.59 2.17
CA ALA A 66 10.46 -0.82 3.21
C ALA A 66 9.50 -0.49 4.36
N TYR A 67 8.27 -0.09 4.05
CA TYR A 67 7.24 0.20 5.05
C TYR A 67 6.88 -1.01 5.90
N LYS A 68 6.72 -2.19 5.30
CA LYS A 68 6.41 -3.42 6.03
C LYS A 68 7.55 -3.83 6.96
N LEU A 69 8.78 -3.80 6.47
CA LEU A 69 9.98 -4.04 7.29
C LEU A 69 10.08 -3.03 8.45
N HIS A 70 9.75 -1.76 8.20
CA HIS A 70 9.70 -0.73 9.24
C HIS A 70 8.66 -1.05 10.34
N LEU A 71 7.49 -1.60 10.00
CA LEU A 71 6.46 -1.96 10.98
C LEU A 71 6.85 -3.16 11.86
N GLU A 72 7.69 -4.05 11.35
CA GLU A 72 8.23 -5.20 12.09
C GLU A 72 9.35 -4.77 13.05
N CYS A 73 10.00 -3.64 12.75
CA CYS A 73 11.00 -3.06 13.63
C CYS A 73 10.35 -2.31 14.82
N GLY A 74 11.10 -2.21 15.91
CA GLY A 74 10.68 -1.47 17.09
C GLY A 74 10.80 0.05 16.95
N ARG A 75 10.87 0.74 18.09
CA ARG A 75 10.98 2.21 18.15
C ARG A 75 12.24 2.79 17.49
N LEU A 76 13.33 2.02 17.46
CA LEU A 76 14.61 2.40 16.85
C LEU A 76 14.99 1.36 15.81
N ILE A 77 15.54 1.82 14.69
CA ILE A 77 15.89 0.99 13.54
C ILE A 77 17.36 1.25 13.21
N ASN A 78 18.15 0.19 13.18
CA ASN A 78 19.50 0.25 12.62
C ASN A 78 19.38 0.29 11.10
N LEU A 79 19.92 1.33 10.47
CA LEU A 79 19.82 1.52 9.03
C LEU A 79 20.52 0.41 8.25
N TYR A 80 21.61 -0.17 8.79
CA TYR A 80 22.34 -1.24 8.12
C TYR A 80 21.52 -2.53 8.10
N ASP A 81 21.02 -2.97 9.26
CA ASP A 81 20.21 -4.18 9.36
C ASP A 81 18.90 -4.05 8.57
N TRP A 82 18.32 -2.84 8.52
CA TRP A 82 17.10 -2.57 7.75
C TRP A 82 17.35 -2.59 6.23
N LEU A 83 18.49 -2.07 5.78
CA LEU A 83 18.95 -2.15 4.39
C LEU A 83 19.24 -3.60 3.97
N GLU A 84 19.91 -4.36 4.84
CA GLU A 84 20.20 -5.78 4.60
C GLU A 84 18.90 -6.59 4.49
N ALA A 85 17.97 -6.40 5.43
CA ALA A 85 16.64 -7.01 5.35
C ALA A 85 15.90 -6.61 4.06
N PHE A 86 15.96 -5.34 3.66
CA PHE A 86 15.36 -4.88 2.41
C PHE A 86 15.98 -5.58 1.18
N ALA A 87 17.31 -5.64 1.09
CA ALA A 87 18.02 -6.29 0.00
C ALA A 87 17.68 -7.78 -0.09
N THR A 88 17.56 -8.49 1.04
CA THR A 88 17.15 -9.90 1.04
C THR A 88 15.76 -10.08 0.45
N VAL A 89 14.77 -9.24 0.82
CA VAL A 89 13.40 -9.36 0.31
C VAL A 89 13.30 -9.02 -1.17
N VAL A 90 14.04 -8.01 -1.64
CA VAL A 90 14.06 -7.63 -3.07
C VAL A 90 14.70 -8.74 -3.91
N ASN A 91 15.86 -9.25 -3.50
CA ASN A 91 16.59 -10.29 -4.23
C ASN A 91 15.85 -11.64 -4.23
N THR A 92 15.03 -11.95 -3.21
CA THR A 92 14.19 -13.16 -3.22
C THR A 92 13.01 -13.09 -4.21
N ASN A 93 12.62 -11.89 -4.67
CA ASN A 93 11.55 -11.74 -5.65
C ASN A 93 12.05 -11.84 -7.10
N ASP A 94 13.35 -11.60 -7.33
CA ASP A 94 14.00 -11.79 -8.61
C ASP A 94 14.55 -13.23 -8.67
N ASP A 95 13.72 -14.20 -9.11
CA ASP A 95 14.07 -15.62 -9.33
C ASP A 95 15.24 -15.79 -10.33
N SER A 96 16.44 -15.43 -9.91
CA SER A 96 17.70 -15.64 -10.60
C SER A 96 18.67 -16.26 -9.62
N ASP A 97 18.72 -17.60 -9.67
CA ASP A 97 19.65 -18.46 -8.94
C ASP A 97 21.08 -17.89 -8.96
N SER A 98 21.45 -17.15 -7.93
CA SER A 98 22.83 -16.83 -7.61
C SER A 98 23.00 -16.85 -6.10
N ASP A 99 23.36 -18.03 -5.62
CA ASP A 99 23.74 -18.36 -4.25
C ASP A 99 25.04 -17.63 -3.86
N SER A 100 24.96 -16.30 -3.77
CA SER A 100 26.03 -15.47 -3.24
C SER A 100 25.42 -14.27 -2.55
N LEU A 101 25.70 -14.15 -1.24
CA LEU A 101 25.62 -12.89 -0.49
C LEU A 101 26.49 -11.85 -1.20
N GLN A 102 25.95 -11.23 -2.25
CA GLN A 102 26.60 -10.13 -2.94
C GLN A 102 26.62 -8.95 -1.96
N PRO A 103 27.74 -8.20 -1.87
CA PRO A 103 27.77 -6.97 -1.11
C PRO A 103 26.63 -6.06 -1.58
N VAL A 104 25.97 -5.37 -0.64
CA VAL A 104 24.89 -4.42 -0.94
C VAL A 104 25.31 -3.56 -2.13
N ASP A 105 24.69 -3.83 -3.27
CA ASP A 105 25.10 -3.22 -4.52
C ASP A 105 24.70 -1.74 -4.51
N GLU A 106 25.50 -0.91 -5.17
CA GLU A 106 25.25 0.53 -5.26
C GLU A 106 23.81 0.79 -5.76
N MET A 107 23.32 -0.09 -6.65
CA MET A 107 22.01 -0.02 -7.27
C MET A 107 20.83 -0.27 -6.31
N THR A 108 20.99 -1.07 -5.25
CA THR A 108 19.97 -1.24 -4.18
C THR A 108 20.07 -0.15 -3.11
N GLN A 109 21.23 0.50 -3.00
CA GLN A 109 21.46 1.58 -2.05
C GLN A 109 20.75 2.89 -2.47
N TYR A 110 20.69 3.21 -3.77
CA TYR A 110 20.07 4.44 -4.28
C TYR A 110 18.54 4.56 -4.00
N PRO A 111 17.71 3.52 -4.22
CA PRO A 111 16.28 3.56 -3.87
C PRO A 111 16.05 3.76 -2.37
N PHE A 112 16.76 3.02 -1.53
CA PHE A 112 16.61 3.07 -0.07
C PHE A 112 16.94 4.45 0.51
N ILE A 113 18.02 5.08 0.07
CA ILE A 113 18.40 6.42 0.51
C ILE A 113 17.35 7.46 0.11
N CYS A 114 16.72 7.32 -1.06
CA CYS A 114 15.66 8.21 -1.53
C CYS A 114 14.40 8.09 -0.65
N LEU A 115 14.09 6.89 -0.15
CA LEU A 115 12.94 6.63 0.73
C LEU A 115 13.16 7.09 2.18
N SER A 116 14.40 7.34 2.60
CA SER A 116 14.75 7.74 3.97
C SER A 116 14.75 9.26 4.21
N LYS A 117 14.52 10.09 3.19
CA LYS A 117 14.47 11.56 3.29
C LYS A 117 13.06 12.10 3.28
#